data_AF-A0A937PTS5-F1
#
_entry.id   AF-A0A937PTS5-F1
#
_cell.length_a   1.000
_cell.length_b   1.000
_cell.length_c   1.000
_cell.angle_alpha   90.00
_cell.angle_beta   90.00
_cell.angle_gamma   90.00
#
_symmetry.space_group_name_H-M   'P 1'
#
loop_
_entity.id
_entity.type
_entity.pdbx_description
1 polymer ?
#
loop_
_entity_poly.entity_id
_entity_poly.type
_entity_poly.pdbx_seq_one_letter_code
_entity_poly.pdbx_strand_id
1 'polypeptide(L)'
;MAAWFHNIDSPPMHFAVGMLCSGALWLCVLLVRPRWWLVMPLVMTAGGIWAEGPDIPMAAKYYPSIPGTQWISDQALSTTLHGEWANLFFFHGWLDRSGAGGADRGMAVIIAVYVFWTLVLTVYAHRLRRLRHDAEVGPRREDPAT
;
A
#
# COMPACT_ATOMS: atom_id res chain seq x y z
N MET A 1 -25.23 16.23 -17.07
CA MET A 1 -24.15 16.73 -16.19
C MET A 1 -24.07 15.99 -14.83
N ALA A 2 -24.57 14.76 -14.72
CA ALA A 2 -24.67 14.03 -13.44
C ALA A 2 -23.83 12.73 -13.35
N ALA A 3 -23.08 12.37 -14.39
CA ALA A 3 -22.31 11.12 -14.42
C ALA A 3 -20.87 11.23 -13.88
N TRP A 4 -20.39 12.43 -13.57
CA TRP A 4 -18.99 12.66 -13.18
C TRP A 4 -18.71 12.47 -11.67
N PHE A 5 -19.74 12.46 -10.83
CA PHE A 5 -19.55 12.32 -9.38
C PHE A 5 -19.41 10.87 -8.90
N HIS A 6 -19.68 9.88 -9.75
CA HIS A 6 -19.53 8.46 -9.40
C HIS A 6 -18.09 7.93 -9.45
N ASN A 7 -17.14 8.71 -10.00
CA ASN A 7 -15.74 8.29 -10.15
C ASN A 7 -14.80 8.79 -9.04
N ILE A 8 -15.31 9.49 -8.02
CA ILE A 8 -14.49 9.94 -6.87
C ILE A 8 -14.40 8.84 -5.78
N ASP A 9 -15.17 7.76 -5.93
CA ASP A 9 -15.28 6.72 -4.91
C ASP A 9 -14.10 5.73 -4.92
N SER A 10 -13.25 5.74 -5.95
CA SER A 10 -12.22 4.73 -6.17
C SER A 10 -10.81 4.96 -5.60
N PRO A 11 -10.34 6.13 -5.11
CA PRO A 11 -8.95 6.29 -4.67
C PRO A 11 -8.53 5.28 -3.59
N PRO A 12 -9.32 5.04 -2.51
CA PRO A 12 -8.95 4.01 -1.55
C PRO A 12 -8.84 2.61 -2.16
N MET A 13 -9.61 2.32 -3.22
CA MET A 13 -9.51 1.04 -3.94
C MET A 13 -8.25 0.98 -4.81
N HIS A 14 -7.90 2.06 -5.52
CA HIS A 14 -6.66 2.15 -6.31
C HIS A 14 -5.44 1.93 -5.43
N PHE A 15 -5.36 2.64 -4.30
CA PHE A 15 -4.33 2.45 -3.31
C PHE A 15 -4.28 0.99 -2.82
N ALA A 16 -5.43 0.42 -2.44
CA ALA A 16 -5.49 -0.96 -1.96
C ALA A 16 -4.98 -1.98 -2.99
N VAL A 17 -5.40 -1.85 -4.26
CA VAL A 17 -4.95 -2.74 -5.34
C VAL A 17 -3.45 -2.55 -5.60
N GLY A 18 -2.97 -1.31 -5.61
CA GLY A 18 -1.53 -1.00 -5.70
C GLY A 18 -0.72 -1.68 -4.59
N MET A 19 -1.21 -1.64 -3.35
CA MET A 19 -0.58 -2.34 -2.23
C MET A 19 -0.50 -3.85 -2.46
N LEU A 20 -1.61 -4.47 -2.87
CA LEU A 20 -1.68 -5.92 -3.07
C LEU A 20 -0.82 -6.38 -4.25
N CYS A 21 -0.84 -5.65 -5.36
CA CYS A 21 -0.02 -5.96 -6.53
C CYS A 21 1.48 -5.83 -6.21
N SER A 22 1.92 -4.75 -5.58
CA SER A 22 3.32 -4.62 -5.15
C SER A 22 3.71 -5.67 -4.11
N GLY A 23 2.80 -6.04 -3.21
CA GLY A 23 3.01 -7.16 -2.28
C GLY A 23 3.23 -8.48 -3.01
N ALA A 24 2.38 -8.80 -3.99
CA ALA A 24 2.50 -10.00 -4.80
C ALA A 24 3.82 -10.03 -5.60
N LEU A 25 4.23 -8.90 -6.19
CA LEU A 25 5.54 -8.79 -6.86
C LEU A 25 6.70 -8.95 -5.88
N TRP A 26 6.59 -8.40 -4.67
CA TRP A 26 7.63 -8.52 -3.65
C TRP A 26 7.79 -9.93 -3.12
N LEU A 27 6.72 -10.75 -3.09
CA LEU A 27 6.84 -12.17 -2.76
C LEU A 27 7.85 -12.90 -3.65
N CYS A 28 7.92 -12.55 -4.95
CA CYS A 28 8.93 -13.09 -5.86
C CYS A 28 10.35 -12.71 -5.44
N VAL A 29 10.56 -11.49 -4.94
CA VAL A 29 11.85 -11.03 -4.41
C VAL A 29 12.23 -11.81 -3.15
N LEU A 30 11.24 -12.10 -2.28
CA LEU A 30 11.47 -12.85 -1.04
C LEU A 30 11.89 -14.31 -1.28
N LEU A 31 11.54 -14.91 -2.42
CA LEU A 31 12.06 -16.23 -2.81
C LEU A 31 13.59 -16.23 -2.95
N VAL A 32 14.17 -15.11 -3.39
CA VAL A 32 15.62 -14.95 -3.59
C VAL A 32 16.30 -14.31 -2.38
N ARG A 33 15.60 -13.40 -1.69
CA ARG A 33 16.13 -12.58 -0.60
C ARG A 33 15.20 -12.62 0.61
N PRO A 34 15.04 -13.76 1.30
CA PRO A 34 14.04 -13.93 2.35
C PRO A 34 14.22 -12.94 3.51
N ARG A 35 15.45 -12.52 3.83
CA ARG A 35 15.76 -11.53 4.88
C ARG A 35 15.14 -10.13 4.65
N TRP A 36 14.63 -9.85 3.45
CA TRP A 36 14.05 -8.55 3.08
C TRP A 36 12.54 -8.46 3.38
N TRP A 37 11.97 -9.48 4.03
CA TRP A 37 10.54 -9.52 4.37
C TRP A 37 10.10 -8.33 5.23
N LEU A 38 11.00 -7.78 6.06
CA LEU A 38 10.73 -6.60 6.90
C LEU A 38 10.42 -5.32 6.11
N VAL A 39 10.85 -5.24 4.85
CA VAL A 39 10.61 -4.07 3.98
C VAL A 39 9.27 -4.19 3.24
N MET A 40 8.63 -5.36 3.27
CA MET A 40 7.39 -5.63 2.53
C MET A 40 6.25 -4.63 2.83
N PRO A 41 5.98 -4.20 4.08
CA PRO A 41 4.97 -3.16 4.34
C PRO A 41 5.25 -1.84 3.61
N LEU A 42 6.53 -1.45 3.52
CA LEU A 42 6.96 -0.23 2.84
C LEU A 42 6.80 -0.37 1.33
N VAL A 43 7.15 -1.52 0.75
CA VAL A 43 6.97 -1.80 -0.68
C VAL A 43 5.49 -1.82 -1.07
N MET A 44 4.64 -2.43 -0.24
CA MET A 44 3.19 -2.40 -0.44
C MET A 44 2.67 -0.95 -0.38
N THR A 45 3.09 -0.17 0.63
CA THR A 45 2.70 1.25 0.74
C THR A 45 3.14 2.06 -0.48
N ALA A 46 4.37 1.85 -0.96
CA ALA A 46 4.87 2.50 -2.17
C ALA A 46 4.07 2.09 -3.43
N GLY A 47 3.64 0.83 -3.51
CA GLY A 47 2.73 0.36 -4.55
C GLY A 47 1.38 1.06 -4.53
N GLY A 48 0.81 1.26 -3.33
CA GLY A 48 -0.41 2.04 -3.15
C GLY A 48 -0.24 3.48 -3.63
N ILE A 49 0.83 4.16 -3.19
CA ILE A 49 1.14 5.54 -3.62
C ILE A 49 1.31 5.62 -5.15
N TRP A 50 1.98 4.63 -5.75
CA TRP A 50 2.13 4.57 -7.21
C TRP A 50 0.79 4.46 -7.92
N ALA A 51 -0.15 3.65 -7.41
CA ALA A 51 -1.47 3.46 -8.00
C ALA A 51 -2.32 4.74 -8.03
N GLU A 52 -2.09 5.69 -7.12
CA GLU A 52 -2.74 7.01 -7.07
C GLU A 52 -2.17 8.00 -8.10
N GLY A 53 -1.11 7.64 -8.82
CA GLY A 53 -0.46 8.53 -9.80
C GLY A 53 -1.44 9.22 -10.76
N PRO A 54 -2.38 8.49 -11.39
CA PRO A 54 -3.40 9.09 -12.24
C PRO A 54 -4.36 10.04 -11.49
N ASP A 55 -4.66 9.77 -10.23
CA ASP A 55 -5.59 10.57 -9.40
C ASP A 55 -5.02 11.95 -9.03
N ILE A 56 -3.69 12.13 -9.04
CA ILE A 56 -3.02 13.39 -8.65
C ILE A 56 -3.50 14.61 -9.48
N PRO A 57 -3.49 14.58 -10.84
CA PRO A 57 -4.09 15.63 -11.66
C PRO A 57 -5.54 15.99 -11.33
N MET A 58 -6.37 14.99 -10.97
CA MET A 58 -7.75 15.24 -10.58
C MET A 58 -7.82 15.90 -9.20
N ALA A 59 -7.07 15.40 -8.23
CA ALA A 59 -6.98 15.97 -6.89
C ALA A 59 -6.53 17.44 -6.95
N ALA A 60 -5.56 17.76 -7.82
CA ALA A 60 -5.06 19.13 -8.00
C ALA A 60 -6.15 20.14 -8.42
N LYS A 61 -7.19 19.71 -9.15
CA LYS A 61 -8.33 20.58 -9.54
C LYS A 61 -9.13 21.07 -8.34
N TYR A 62 -9.13 20.33 -7.23
CA TYR A 62 -9.84 20.69 -6.00
C TYR A 62 -9.05 21.64 -5.11
N TYR A 63 -7.74 21.84 -5.36
CA TYR A 63 -6.87 22.69 -4.55
C TYR A 63 -6.13 23.74 -5.38
N PRO A 64 -6.84 24.63 -6.10
CA PRO A 64 -6.23 25.61 -7.00
C PRO A 64 -5.31 26.63 -6.31
N SER A 65 -5.41 26.74 -4.98
CA SER A 65 -4.58 27.61 -4.14
C SER A 65 -3.16 27.08 -3.90
N ILE A 66 -2.88 25.80 -4.22
CA ILE A 66 -1.55 25.21 -4.02
C ILE A 66 -0.66 25.57 -5.24
N PRO A 67 0.51 26.22 -5.05
CA PRO A 67 1.42 26.53 -6.13
C PRO A 67 1.82 25.27 -6.91
N GLY A 68 1.78 25.34 -8.25
CA GLY A 68 2.13 24.20 -9.12
C GLY A 68 0.95 23.36 -9.60
N THR A 69 -0.22 23.42 -8.95
CA THR A 69 -1.41 22.65 -9.34
C THR A 69 -1.90 22.93 -10.75
N GLN A 70 -1.70 24.16 -11.22
CA GLN A 70 -2.14 24.61 -12.56
C GLN A 70 -1.40 23.86 -13.67
N TRP A 71 -0.12 23.52 -13.46
CA TRP A 71 0.70 22.73 -14.39
C TRP A 71 0.35 21.24 -14.37
N ILE A 72 -0.13 20.74 -13.22
CA ILE A 72 -0.46 19.34 -12.99
C ILE A 72 -1.91 19.03 -13.40
N SER A 73 -2.79 20.04 -13.38
CA SER A 73 -4.21 19.94 -13.73
C SER A 73 -4.50 19.88 -15.24
N ASP A 74 -3.45 19.84 -16.08
CA ASP A 74 -3.60 19.80 -17.53
C ASP A 74 -4.50 18.63 -17.95
N GLN A 75 -5.55 18.95 -18.69
CA GLN A 75 -6.54 18.01 -19.17
C GLN A 75 -5.91 16.96 -20.10
N ALA A 76 -4.86 17.31 -20.85
CA ALA A 76 -4.13 16.37 -21.70
C ALA A 76 -3.38 15.32 -20.87
N LEU A 77 -2.73 15.74 -19.77
CA LEU A 77 -2.05 14.85 -18.84
C LEU A 77 -3.04 13.90 -18.14
N SER A 78 -4.15 14.45 -17.64
CA SER A 78 -5.22 13.66 -17.01
C SER A 78 -5.80 12.61 -17.95
N THR A 79 -6.01 12.95 -19.23
CA THR A 79 -6.56 12.04 -20.24
C THR A 79 -5.58 10.93 -20.60
N THR A 80 -4.28 11.24 -20.65
CA THR A 80 -3.23 10.25 -20.91
C THR A 80 -3.12 9.25 -19.77
N LEU A 81 -3.11 9.74 -18.53
CA LEU A 81 -2.95 8.92 -17.32
C LEU A 81 -4.17 8.05 -17.00
N HIS A 82 -5.40 8.50 -17.31
CA HIS A 82 -6.61 7.68 -17.18
C HIS A 82 -6.99 6.93 -18.47
N GLY A 83 -6.27 7.17 -19.57
CA GLY A 83 -6.48 6.53 -20.85
C GLY A 83 -5.50 5.37 -21.06
N GLU A 84 -4.56 5.57 -21.97
CA GLU A 84 -3.63 4.53 -22.43
C GLU A 84 -2.69 4.03 -21.33
N TRP A 85 -2.34 4.89 -20.37
CA TRP A 85 -1.35 4.59 -19.34
C TRP A 85 -1.97 4.13 -18.03
N ALA A 86 -3.30 4.18 -17.88
CA ALA A 86 -3.98 3.92 -16.61
C ALA A 86 -3.63 2.55 -16.02
N ASN A 87 -3.61 1.51 -16.85
CA ASN A 87 -3.37 0.16 -16.35
C ASN A 87 -1.92 -0.11 -15.92
N LEU A 88 -0.97 0.77 -16.27
CA LEU A 88 0.41 0.70 -15.75
C LEU A 88 0.47 1.08 -14.27
N PHE A 89 -0.57 1.72 -13.75
CA PHE A 89 -0.78 2.02 -12.34
C PHE A 89 -1.68 0.96 -11.69
N PHE A 90 -1.37 -0.32 -11.94
CA PHE A 90 -2.07 -1.48 -11.36
C PHE A 90 -3.56 -1.58 -11.71
N PHE A 91 -3.87 -1.70 -13.01
CA PHE A 91 -5.25 -1.89 -13.51
C PHE A 91 -6.21 -0.74 -13.19
N HIS A 92 -5.69 0.46 -12.92
CA HIS A 92 -6.44 1.66 -12.57
C HIS A 92 -7.67 1.88 -13.48
N GLY A 93 -7.47 1.91 -14.81
CA GLY A 93 -8.56 2.13 -15.75
C GLY A 93 -9.56 0.97 -15.85
N TRP A 94 -9.21 -0.24 -15.41
CA TRP A 94 -10.18 -1.32 -15.23
C TRP A 94 -11.01 -1.12 -13.96
N LEU A 95 -10.39 -0.69 -12.86
CA LEU A 95 -11.06 -0.41 -11.60
C LEU A 95 -12.12 0.68 -11.76
N ASP A 96 -11.77 1.78 -12.43
CA ASP A 96 -12.71 2.86 -12.77
C ASP A 96 -13.94 2.35 -13.52
N ARG A 97 -13.73 1.48 -14.53
CA ARG A 97 -14.82 0.97 -15.38
C ARG A 97 -15.66 -0.12 -14.72
N SER A 98 -15.08 -0.86 -13.78
CA SER A 98 -15.74 -1.99 -13.14
C SER A 98 -16.85 -1.57 -12.17
N GLY A 99 -16.86 -0.31 -11.73
CA GLY A 99 -17.71 0.14 -10.62
C GLY A 99 -17.43 -0.59 -9.29
N ALA A 100 -16.35 -1.39 -9.23
CA ALA A 100 -15.95 -2.13 -8.04
C ALA A 100 -15.19 -1.25 -7.03
N GLY A 101 -14.82 -0.03 -7.40
CA GLY A 101 -14.08 0.96 -6.62
C GLY A 101 -14.92 1.68 -5.57
N GLY A 102 -15.49 0.95 -4.61
CA GLY A 102 -16.12 1.58 -3.44
C GLY A 102 -15.08 1.99 -2.40
N ALA A 103 -15.10 3.26 -1.98
CA ALA A 103 -14.18 3.83 -0.99
C ALA A 103 -14.09 2.99 0.29
N ASP A 104 -15.24 2.53 0.79
CA ASP A 104 -15.33 1.70 2.01
C ASP A 104 -14.58 0.36 1.86
N ARG A 105 -14.69 -0.29 0.70
CA ARG A 105 -14.02 -1.56 0.44
C ARG A 105 -12.51 -1.38 0.33
N GLY A 106 -12.08 -0.35 -0.40
CA GLY A 106 -10.66 0.01 -0.48
C GLY A 106 -10.08 0.29 0.90
N MET A 107 -10.76 1.13 1.68
CA MET A 107 -10.37 1.46 3.06
C MET A 107 -10.30 0.21 3.96
N ALA A 108 -11.30 -0.68 3.88
CA ALA A 108 -11.31 -1.93 4.65
C ALA A 108 -10.09 -2.81 4.33
N VAL A 109 -9.71 -2.92 3.05
CA VAL A 109 -8.52 -3.66 2.62
C VAL A 109 -7.24 -3.01 3.15
N ILE A 110 -7.12 -1.69 3.03
CA ILE A 110 -5.96 -0.93 3.54
C ILE A 110 -5.77 -1.18 5.04
N ILE A 111 -6.85 -1.03 5.83
CA ILE A 111 -6.83 -1.27 7.27
C ILE A 111 -6.42 -2.71 7.57
N ALA A 112 -7.02 -3.68 6.89
CA ALA A 112 -6.70 -5.10 7.09
C ALA A 112 -5.21 -5.40 6.81
N VAL A 113 -4.65 -4.84 5.73
CA VAL A 113 -3.24 -5.00 5.39
C VAL A 113 -2.33 -4.39 6.46
N TYR A 114 -2.63 -3.17 6.92
CA TYR A 114 -1.82 -2.55 7.97
C TYR A 114 -1.92 -3.29 9.31
N VAL A 115 -3.12 -3.69 9.73
CA VAL A 115 -3.32 -4.49 10.95
C VAL A 115 -2.54 -5.80 10.87
N PHE A 116 -2.62 -6.50 9.75
CA PHE A 116 -1.86 -7.73 9.51
C PHE A 116 -0.36 -7.50 9.71
N TRP A 117 0.22 -6.49 9.06
CA TRP A 117 1.64 -6.21 9.16
C TRP A 117 2.07 -5.74 10.54
N THR A 118 1.26 -4.94 11.22
CA THR A 118 1.49 -4.55 12.61
C THR A 118 1.59 -5.79 13.49
N LEU A 119 0.63 -6.73 13.39
CA LEU A 119 0.65 -7.97 14.17
C LEU A 119 1.90 -8.81 13.89
N VAL A 120 2.26 -9.00 12.61
CA VAL A 120 3.46 -9.75 12.21
C VAL A 120 4.73 -9.13 12.81
N LEU A 121 4.89 -7.81 12.69
CA LEU A 121 6.06 -7.10 13.22
C LEU A 121 6.12 -7.12 14.75
N THR A 122 4.97 -6.97 15.43
CA THR A 122 4.89 -7.05 16.89
C THR A 122 5.28 -8.44 17.40
N VAL A 123 4.75 -9.51 16.79
CA VAL A 123 5.10 -10.89 17.16
C VAL A 123 6.59 -11.15 16.91
N TYR A 124 7.13 -10.69 15.78
CA TYR A 124 8.55 -10.82 15.48
C TYR A 124 9.44 -10.08 16.48
N ALA A 125 9.14 -8.82 16.79
CA ALA A 125 9.88 -8.03 17.77
C ALA A 125 9.85 -8.67 19.17
N HIS A 126 8.70 -9.22 19.57
CA HIS A 126 8.57 -9.93 20.85
C HIS A 126 9.45 -11.19 20.88
N ARG A 127 9.47 -11.97 19.80
CA ARG A 127 10.35 -13.15 19.69
C ARG A 127 11.82 -12.77 19.78
N LEU A 128 12.24 -11.71 19.09
CA LEU A 128 13.62 -11.22 19.17
C LEU A 128 14.02 -10.80 20.59
N ARG A 129 13.13 -10.11 21.30
CA ARG A 129 13.37 -9.71 22.70
C ARG A 129 13.55 -10.91 23.63
N ARG A 130 12.73 -11.95 23.46
CA ARG A 130 12.85 -13.20 24.25
C ARG A 130 14.19 -13.89 24.00
N LEU A 131 14.55 -14.09 22.73
CA LEU A 131 15.83 -14.72 22.38
C LEU A 131 17.03 -13.95 22.93
N ARG A 132 16.98 -12.61 22.90
CA ARG A 132 18.03 -11.78 23.49
C ARG A 132 18.09 -11.90 25.02
N HIS A 133 16.95 -11.88 25.69
CA HIS A 133 16.88 -12.05 27.14
C HIS A 133 17.44 -13.41 27.58
N ASP A 134 17.08 -14.50 26.89
CA ASP A 134 17.57 -15.85 27.20
C ASP A 134 19.09 -15.98 26.98
N ALA A 135 19.63 -15.26 25.99
CA ALA A 135 21.08 -15.19 25.76
C ALA A 135 21.83 -14.39 26.85
N GLU A 136 21.20 -13.36 27.42
CA GLU A 136 21.80 -12.52 28.49
C GLU A 136 21.73 -13.19 29.87
N VAL A 137 20.64 -13.90 30.18
CA VAL A 137 20.46 -14.58 31.49
C VAL A 137 21.24 -15.91 31.55
N GLY A 138 21.60 -16.49 30.40
CA GLY A 138 22.26 -17.79 30.32
C GLY A 138 21.33 -18.94 30.72
N PRO A 139 21.72 -20.20 30.46
CA PRO A 139 20.97 -21.34 30.97
C PRO A 139 20.96 -21.24 32.49
N ARG A 140 19.77 -21.33 33.10
CA ARG A 140 19.64 -21.53 34.54
C ARG A 140 20.52 -22.72 34.89
N ARG A 141 21.64 -22.50 35.59
CA ARG A 141 22.37 -23.60 36.22
C ARG A 141 21.36 -24.21 37.18
N GLU A 142 20.81 -25.36 36.78
CA GLU A 142 20.10 -26.21 37.72
C GLU A 142 21.17 -26.65 38.71
N ASP A 143 21.17 -26.04 39.89
CA ASP A 143 21.99 -26.52 40.99
C ASP A 143 21.59 -27.98 41.24
N PRO A 144 22.53 -28.93 41.19
CA PRO A 144 22.20 -30.33 41.43
C PRO A 144 21.58 -30.44 42.81
N ALA A 145 20.36 -30.98 42.86
CA ALA A 145 19.68 -31.30 44.11
C ALA A 145 20.63 -32.12 44.99
N THR A 146 20.96 -31.58 46.16
CA THR A 146 21.78 -32.23 47.18
C THR A 146 20.93 -33.13 48.05
#